data_AF-A0A7J7JP03-F1
#
_entry.id   AF-A0A7J7JP03-F1
#
_cell.length_a   1.000
_cell.length_b   1.000
_cell.length_c   1.000
_cell.angle_alpha   90.00
_cell.angle_beta   90.00
_cell.angle_gamma   90.00
#
_symmetry.space_group_name_H-M   'P 1'
#
loop_
_entity.id
_entity.type
_entity.pdbx_description
1 polymer ?
#
loop_
_entity_poly.entity_id
_entity_poly.type
_entity_poly.pdbx_seq_one_letter_code
_entity_poly.pdbx_strand_id
1 'polypeptide(L)'
;MIYLLFSPLCGFLLNKGLTYSLIIAAWMLQSLSLLFMGPSPLLNFIFHGRKYCFGTVITWCIIQLSQVCVYLAPFKASLNLAEATGYERDSIHTYGMIAGMVNCAQGLGSIVGPVAGGGALYEVLGFPWLMTVLALIQFGLASVTIIYLIIMRLANKPLTPEQADEMRLRK
;
A
#
# COMPACT_ATOMS: atom_id res chain seq x y z
N MET A 1 -10.75 14.46 3.92
CA MET A 1 -12.19 14.59 3.63
C MET A 1 -12.68 13.49 2.68
N ILE A 2 -12.12 13.33 1.47
CA ILE A 2 -12.52 12.23 0.55
C ILE A 2 -12.20 10.83 1.14
N TYR A 3 -11.11 10.70 1.89
CA TYR A 3 -10.73 9.47 2.62
C TYR A 3 -11.86 8.89 3.49
N LEU A 4 -12.63 9.76 4.16
CA LEU A 4 -13.71 9.36 5.07
C LEU A 4 -14.90 8.75 4.33
N LEU A 5 -15.20 9.23 3.13
CA LEU A 5 -16.27 8.71 2.29
C LEU A 5 -15.95 7.32 1.72
N PHE A 6 -14.67 7.06 1.42
CA PHE A 6 -14.23 5.80 0.81
C PHE A 6 -13.80 4.73 1.81
N SER A 7 -13.61 5.09 3.09
CA SER A 7 -13.34 4.16 4.19
C SER A 7 -14.35 3.00 4.29
N PRO A 8 -15.69 3.22 4.29
CA PRO A 8 -16.65 2.11 4.33
C PRO A 8 -16.59 1.23 3.08
N LEU A 9 -16.32 1.81 1.91
CA LEU A 9 -16.21 1.06 0.66
C LEU A 9 -15.03 0.08 0.70
N CYS A 10 -13.84 0.54 1.09
CA CYS A 10 -12.68 -0.34 1.20
C CYS A 10 -12.81 -1.31 2.39
N GLY A 11 -13.51 -0.90 3.46
CA GLY A 11 -13.90 -1.77 4.56
C GLY A 11 -14.73 -2.98 4.13
N PHE A 12 -15.70 -2.78 3.24
CA PHE A 12 -16.53 -3.84 2.66
C PHE A 12 -15.74 -4.78 1.75
N LEU A 13 -14.88 -4.24 0.89
CA LEU A 13 -14.02 -5.03 0.01
C LEU A 13 -13.04 -5.93 0.79
N LEU A 14 -12.52 -5.44 1.92
CA LEU A 14 -11.66 -6.21 2.83
C LEU A 14 -12.38 -7.39 3.50
N ASN A 15 -13.67 -7.24 3.79
CA ASN A 15 -14.44 -8.28 4.47
C ASN A 15 -14.73 -9.51 3.58
N LYS A 16 -14.54 -9.40 2.26
CA LYS A 16 -14.71 -10.51 1.31
C LYS A 16 -13.51 -11.48 1.26
N GLY A 17 -12.53 -11.35 2.15
CA GLY A 17 -11.35 -12.23 2.20
C GLY A 17 -10.29 -11.96 1.11
N LEU A 18 -10.43 -10.86 0.37
CA LEU A 18 -9.54 -10.46 -0.72
C LEU A 18 -8.44 -9.49 -0.29
N THR A 19 -8.09 -9.46 1.00
CA THR A 19 -7.16 -8.48 1.61
C THR A 19 -5.86 -8.33 0.82
N TYR A 20 -5.22 -9.44 0.45
CA TYR A 20 -3.94 -9.42 -0.25
C TYR A 20 -4.04 -8.94 -1.70
N SER A 21 -5.07 -9.37 -2.43
CA SER A 21 -5.32 -8.91 -3.80
C SER A 21 -5.67 -7.42 -3.82
N LEU A 22 -6.35 -6.93 -2.79
CA LEU A 22 -6.71 -5.53 -2.64
C LEU A 22 -5.49 -4.64 -2.36
N ILE A 23 -4.53 -5.14 -1.55
CA ILE A 23 -3.25 -4.46 -1.35
C ILE A 23 -2.56 -4.30 -2.70
N ILE A 24 -2.30 -5.39 -3.42
CA ILE A 24 -1.59 -5.33 -4.71
C ILE A 24 -2.30 -4.40 -5.70
N ALA A 25 -3.63 -4.52 -5.82
CA ALA A 25 -4.41 -3.66 -6.71
C ALA A 25 -4.30 -2.17 -6.32
N ALA A 26 -4.31 -1.85 -5.03
CA ALA A 26 -4.18 -0.48 -4.55
C ALA A 26 -2.78 0.09 -4.79
N TRP A 27 -1.72 -0.69 -4.58
CA TRP A 27 -0.34 -0.28 -4.89
C TRP A 27 -0.13 -0.04 -6.39
N MET A 28 -0.69 -0.90 -7.25
CA MET A 28 -0.62 -0.74 -8.71
C MET A 28 -1.40 0.50 -9.18
N LEU A 29 -2.61 0.71 -8.66
CA LEU A 29 -3.42 1.89 -8.97
C LEU A 29 -2.74 3.18 -8.48
N GLN A 30 -2.11 3.14 -7.31
CA GLN A 30 -1.34 4.25 -6.74
C GLN A 30 -0.12 4.60 -7.60
N SER A 31 0.64 3.60 -8.05
CA SER A 31 1.80 3.80 -8.93
C SER A 31 1.39 4.37 -10.28
N LEU A 32 0.30 3.87 -10.87
CA LEU A 32 -0.23 4.38 -12.14
C LEU A 32 -0.67 5.84 -12.01
N SER A 33 -1.36 6.18 -10.91
CA SER A 33 -1.84 7.54 -10.65
C SER A 33 -0.69 8.53 -10.42
N LEU A 34 0.37 8.12 -9.71
CA LEU A 34 1.57 8.94 -9.53
C LEU A 34 2.28 9.24 -10.85
N LEU A 35 2.28 8.28 -11.78
CA LEU A 35 2.87 8.44 -13.12
C LEU A 35 2.06 9.43 -13.99
N PHE A 36 0.75 9.53 -13.76
CA PHE A 36 -0.13 10.54 -14.37
C PHE A 36 -0.03 11.92 -13.72
N MET A 37 0.42 12.00 -12.46
CA MET A 37 0.57 13.26 -11.73
C MET A 37 1.92 13.93 -11.96
N GLY A 38 3.00 13.15 -12.07
CA GLY A 38 4.27 13.65 -12.56
C GLY A 38 4.07 14.12 -14.01
N PRO A 39 4.44 15.35 -14.39
CA PRO A 39 4.39 15.78 -15.77
C PRO A 39 5.40 14.93 -16.56
N SER A 40 4.98 13.76 -17.00
CA SER A 40 5.86 12.89 -17.77
C SER A 40 6.11 13.61 -19.09
N PRO A 41 7.38 13.74 -19.52
CA PRO A 41 7.72 14.34 -20.82
C PRO A 41 7.05 13.61 -22.00
N LEU A 42 6.46 12.42 -21.80
CA LEU A 42 5.65 11.70 -22.78
C LEU A 42 4.27 12.33 -23.03
N LEU A 43 3.71 13.09 -22.08
CA LEU A 43 2.40 13.75 -22.23
C LEU A 43 2.48 15.27 -22.48
N ASN A 44 3.68 15.86 -22.42
CA ASN A 44 3.90 17.27 -22.78
C ASN A 44 3.50 17.57 -24.23
N PHE A 45 3.44 16.54 -25.08
CA PHE A 45 3.05 16.65 -26.48
C PHE A 45 1.53 16.83 -26.69
N ILE A 46 0.68 16.35 -25.78
CA ILE A 46 -0.78 16.28 -26.02
C ILE A 46 -1.55 17.47 -25.41
N PHE A 47 -1.04 18.11 -24.35
CA PHE A 47 -1.90 18.92 -23.48
C PHE A 47 -1.56 20.41 -23.30
N HIS A 48 -0.86 21.11 -24.20
CA HIS A 48 -0.71 22.58 -24.08
C HIS A 48 -2.06 23.32 -23.77
N GLY A 49 -2.31 23.76 -22.51
CA GLY A 49 -3.44 24.63 -22.13
C GLY A 49 -4.17 24.34 -20.81
N ARG A 50 -5.11 25.23 -20.43
CA ARG A 50 -5.93 25.29 -19.18
C ARG A 50 -6.60 23.98 -18.70
N LYS A 51 -6.59 22.90 -19.48
CA LYS A 51 -7.20 21.59 -19.16
C LYS A 51 -6.39 20.76 -18.14
N TYR A 52 -5.16 21.17 -17.83
CA TYR A 52 -4.31 20.49 -16.83
C TYR A 52 -4.89 20.51 -15.40
N CYS A 53 -5.52 21.60 -14.96
CA CYS A 53 -6.01 21.70 -13.58
C CYS A 53 -7.06 20.62 -13.26
N PHE A 54 -8.06 20.42 -14.13
CA PHE A 54 -9.09 19.42 -13.88
C PHE A 54 -8.54 17.98 -13.91
N GLY A 55 -7.60 17.68 -14.82
CA GLY A 55 -6.94 16.38 -14.86
C GLY A 55 -6.15 16.08 -13.59
N THR A 56 -5.41 17.06 -13.06
CA THR A 56 -4.67 16.86 -11.80
C THR A 56 -5.58 16.63 -10.60
N VAL A 57 -6.72 17.32 -10.51
CA VAL A 57 -7.68 17.13 -9.40
C VAL A 57 -8.24 15.71 -9.40
N ILE A 58 -8.55 15.17 -10.58
CA ILE A 58 -9.04 13.78 -10.72
C ILE A 58 -7.95 12.80 -10.26
N THR A 59 -6.69 12.98 -10.67
CA THR A 59 -5.59 12.12 -10.24
C THR A 59 -5.38 12.17 -8.73
N TRP A 60 -5.45 13.36 -8.10
CA TRP A 60 -5.38 13.49 -6.64
C TRP A 60 -6.52 12.71 -5.94
N CYS A 61 -7.75 12.76 -6.46
CA CYS A 61 -8.86 11.96 -5.93
C CYS A 61 -8.58 10.45 -5.98
N ILE A 62 -8.01 9.96 -7.10
CA ILE A 62 -7.68 8.52 -7.27
C ILE A 62 -6.53 8.10 -6.36
N ILE A 63 -5.52 8.97 -6.17
CA ILE A 63 -4.43 8.75 -5.22
C ILE A 63 -5.00 8.62 -3.81
N GLN A 64 -5.85 9.56 -3.38
CA GLN A 64 -6.47 9.52 -2.05
C GLN A 64 -7.30 8.25 -1.84
N LEU A 65 -8.01 7.77 -2.88
CA LEU A 65 -8.76 6.53 -2.83
C LEU A 65 -7.85 5.31 -2.62
N SER A 66 -6.79 5.22 -3.41
CA SER A 66 -5.81 4.12 -3.33
C SER A 66 -5.13 4.10 -1.97
N GLN A 67 -4.76 5.27 -1.45
CA GLN A 67 -4.12 5.44 -0.15
C GLN A 67 -4.99 4.89 1.00
N VAL A 68 -6.31 5.07 0.98
CA VAL A 68 -7.21 4.48 2.00
C VAL A 68 -7.01 2.97 2.12
N CYS A 69 -7.00 2.30 0.98
CA CYS A 69 -6.92 0.85 0.91
C CYS A 69 -5.52 0.35 1.28
N VAL A 70 -4.47 1.09 0.91
CA VAL A 70 -3.08 0.80 1.29
C VAL A 70 -2.85 0.91 2.80
N TYR A 71 -3.51 1.84 3.51
CA TYR A 71 -3.39 1.93 4.97
C TYR A 71 -4.30 0.95 5.71
N LEU A 72 -5.54 0.79 5.27
CA LEU A 72 -6.54 -0.01 5.98
C LEU A 72 -6.27 -1.52 5.90
N ALA A 73 -5.79 -2.01 4.76
CA ALA A 73 -5.53 -3.44 4.57
C ALA A 73 -4.41 -4.01 5.46
N PRO A 74 -3.21 -3.42 5.56
CA PRO A 74 -2.18 -3.91 6.47
C PRO A 74 -2.57 -3.73 7.93
N PHE A 75 -3.32 -2.67 8.27
CA PHE A 75 -3.85 -2.50 9.63
C PHE A 75 -4.75 -3.67 10.04
N LYS A 76 -5.70 -4.07 9.18
CA LYS A 76 -6.54 -5.25 9.39
C LYS A 76 -5.73 -6.55 9.41
N ALA A 77 -4.72 -6.69 8.54
CA ALA A 77 -3.86 -7.87 8.53
C ALA A 77 -3.08 -8.03 9.84
N SER A 78 -2.50 -6.94 10.36
CA SER A 78 -1.79 -6.93 11.65
C SER A 78 -2.71 -7.24 12.82
N LEU A 79 -3.97 -6.77 12.79
CA LEU A 79 -4.97 -7.13 13.80
C LEU A 79 -5.32 -8.62 13.77
N ASN A 80 -5.56 -9.18 12.58
CA ASN A 80 -5.83 -10.61 12.43
C ASN A 80 -4.64 -11.47 12.90
N LEU A 81 -3.41 -11.01 12.68
CA LEU A 81 -2.20 -11.69 13.15
C LEU A 81 -2.07 -11.62 14.68
N ALA A 82 -2.31 -10.44 15.29
CA ALA A 82 -2.31 -10.31 16.74
C ALA A 82 -3.34 -11.23 17.38
N GLU A 83 -4.53 -11.33 16.78
CA GLU A 83 -5.56 -12.25 17.23
C GLU A 83 -5.13 -13.72 17.12
N ALA A 84 -4.49 -14.12 16.01
CA ALA A 84 -3.98 -15.47 15.83
C ALA A 84 -2.89 -15.84 16.86
N THR A 85 -2.16 -14.85 17.39
CA THR A 85 -1.17 -15.04 18.47
C THR A 85 -1.78 -15.09 19.88
N GLY A 86 -3.10 -15.00 20.00
CA GLY A 86 -3.81 -15.10 21.27
C GLY A 86 -4.13 -13.77 21.95
N TYR A 87 -3.94 -12.64 21.26
CA TYR A 87 -4.43 -11.34 21.75
C TYR A 87 -5.94 -11.23 21.59
N GLU A 88 -6.59 -10.62 22.58
CA GLU A 88 -8.03 -10.46 22.61
C GLU A 88 -8.51 -9.50 21.50
N ARG A 89 -9.43 -9.98 20.65
CA ARG A 89 -9.87 -9.34 19.39
C ARG A 89 -10.38 -7.91 19.58
N ASP A 90 -10.99 -7.60 20.72
CA ASP A 90 -11.67 -6.34 21.00
C ASP A 90 -11.08 -5.55 22.17
N SER A 91 -9.87 -5.91 22.61
CA SER A 91 -9.18 -5.09 23.59
C SER A 91 -8.74 -3.77 22.95
N ILE A 92 -9.26 -2.65 23.47
CA ILE A 92 -8.83 -1.29 23.10
C ILE A 92 -7.31 -1.12 23.17
N HIS A 93 -6.63 -1.92 24.00
CA HIS A 93 -5.18 -1.94 24.12
C HIS A 93 -4.48 -2.48 22.87
N THR A 94 -4.98 -3.57 22.26
CA THR A 94 -4.40 -4.17 21.05
C THR A 94 -4.55 -3.24 19.85
N TYR A 95 -5.76 -2.69 19.67
CA TYR A 95 -6.03 -1.69 18.62
C TYR A 95 -5.17 -0.45 18.78
N GLY A 96 -5.07 0.08 20.01
CA GLY A 96 -4.24 1.25 20.31
C GLY A 96 -2.76 1.02 20.03
N MET A 97 -2.23 -0.16 20.36
CA MET A 97 -0.83 -0.52 20.10
C MET A 97 -0.52 -0.58 18.61
N ILE A 98 -1.34 -1.28 17.81
CA ILE A 98 -1.13 -1.40 16.36
C ILE A 98 -1.32 -0.04 15.67
N ALA A 99 -2.34 0.72 16.08
CA ALA A 99 -2.58 2.05 15.52
C ALA A 99 -1.44 3.02 15.85
N GLY A 100 -0.92 2.96 17.09
CA GLY A 100 0.27 3.70 17.50
C GLY A 100 1.47 3.37 16.62
N MET A 101 1.75 2.07 16.42
CA MET A 101 2.87 1.63 15.58
C MET A 101 2.76 2.12 14.13
N VAL A 102 1.57 1.99 13.52
CA VAL A 102 1.33 2.45 12.14
C VAL A 102 1.45 3.97 12.04
N ASN A 103 0.93 4.72 13.01
CA ASN A 103 1.04 6.18 13.03
C ASN A 103 2.48 6.64 13.24
N CYS A 104 3.27 5.95 14.08
CA CYS A 104 4.70 6.24 14.23
C CYS A 104 5.45 6.02 12.92
N ALA A 105 5.20 4.89 12.23
CA ALA A 105 5.80 4.61 10.93
C ALA A 105 5.41 5.67 9.88
N GLN A 106 4.14 6.09 9.87
CA GLN A 106 3.65 7.13 8.97
C GLN A 106 4.26 8.51 9.30
N GLY A 107 4.38 8.85 10.57
CA GLY A 107 5.01 10.09 11.03
C GLY A 107 6.49 10.15 10.63
N LEU A 108 7.23 9.04 10.80
CA LEU A 108 8.61 8.91 10.32
C LEU A 108 8.69 9.10 8.80
N GLY A 109 7.82 8.44 8.03
CA GLY A 109 7.76 8.60 6.58
C GLY A 109 7.43 10.03 6.14
N SER A 110 6.56 10.73 6.87
CA SER A 110 6.19 12.12 6.58
C SER A 110 7.33 13.11 6.80
N ILE A 111 8.32 12.78 7.63
CA ILE A 111 9.52 13.61 7.83
C ILE A 111 10.58 13.23 6.81
N VAL A 112 10.86 11.93 6.67
CA VAL A 112 11.91 11.43 5.76
C VAL A 112 11.58 11.72 4.29
N GLY A 113 10.32 11.63 3.89
CA GLY A 113 9.87 11.84 2.51
C GLY A 113 10.23 13.22 1.96
N PRO A 114 9.79 14.34 2.58
CA PRO A 114 10.13 15.69 2.14
C PRO A 114 11.62 16.02 2.29
N VAL A 115 12.30 15.52 3.32
CA VAL A 115 13.75 15.77 3.51
C VAL A 115 14.57 15.11 2.41
N ALA A 116 14.29 13.83 2.10
CA ALA A 116 15.01 13.10 1.06
C ALA A 116 14.59 13.51 -0.36
N GLY A 117 13.29 13.71 -0.60
CA GLY A 117 12.76 14.03 -1.92
C GLY A 117 12.80 15.53 -2.26
N GLY A 118 12.33 16.38 -1.34
CA GLY A 118 12.21 17.83 -1.54
C GLY A 118 13.51 18.61 -1.29
N GLY A 119 14.41 18.11 -0.45
CA GLY A 119 15.70 18.73 -0.21
C GLY A 119 16.76 18.28 -1.23
N ALA A 120 17.12 17.00 -1.21
CA ALA A 120 18.26 16.51 -2.00
C ALA A 120 17.94 16.27 -3.49
N LEU A 121 16.72 15.82 -3.81
CA LEU A 121 16.37 15.40 -5.18
C LEU A 121 15.74 16.52 -6.01
N TYR A 122 14.88 17.34 -5.39
CA TYR A 122 14.17 18.41 -6.08
C TYR A 122 15.10 19.51 -6.58
N GLU A 123 16.10 19.91 -5.79
CA GLU A 123 17.07 20.95 -6.17
C GLU A 123 17.94 20.54 -7.38
N VAL A 124 18.13 19.24 -7.62
CA VAL A 124 19.02 18.73 -8.68
C VAL A 124 18.25 18.32 -9.96
N LEU A 125 17.06 17.75 -9.83
CA LEU A 125 16.35 17.06 -10.94
C LEU A 125 15.00 17.70 -11.32
N GLY A 126 14.48 18.60 -10.49
CA GLY A 126 13.18 19.24 -10.71
C GLY A 126 11.97 18.32 -10.46
N PHE A 127 10.77 18.92 -10.47
CA PHE A 127 9.50 18.27 -10.13
C PHE A 127 9.13 17.01 -10.95
N PRO A 128 9.36 16.95 -12.29
CA PRO A 128 8.98 15.78 -13.10
C PRO A 128 9.72 14.50 -12.70
N TRP A 129 11.02 14.63 -12.44
CA TRP A 129 11.90 13.52 -12.06
C TRP A 129 11.63 13.04 -10.64
N LEU A 130 11.28 13.96 -9.73
CA LEU A 130 10.87 13.61 -8.38
C LEU A 130 9.68 12.65 -8.38
N MET A 131 8.66 12.94 -9.19
CA MET A 131 7.45 12.11 -9.27
C MET A 131 7.71 10.74 -9.90
N THR A 132 8.63 10.64 -10.86
CA THR A 132 9.01 9.36 -11.46
C THR A 132 9.82 8.50 -10.49
N VAL A 133 10.73 9.10 -9.71
CA VAL A 133 11.44 8.38 -8.64
C VAL A 133 10.46 7.88 -7.58
N LEU A 134 9.49 8.70 -7.16
CA LEU A 134 8.45 8.27 -6.21
C LEU A 134 7.58 7.14 -6.77
N ALA A 135 7.21 7.19 -8.04
CA ALA A 135 6.48 6.11 -8.70
C ALA A 135 7.31 4.82 -8.76
N LEU A 136 8.62 4.91 -9.04
CA LEU A 136 9.53 3.76 -9.04
C LEU A 136 9.68 3.15 -7.65
N ILE A 137 9.82 3.97 -6.61
CA ILE A 137 9.88 3.49 -5.21
C ILE A 137 8.59 2.75 -4.86
N GLN A 138 7.43 3.31 -5.21
CA GLN A 138 6.12 2.68 -5.00
C GLN A 138 5.99 1.35 -5.75
N PHE A 139 6.47 1.30 -7.00
CA PHE A 139 6.47 0.08 -7.79
C PHE A 139 7.41 -1.00 -7.21
N GLY A 140 8.58 -0.60 -6.72
CA GLY A 140 9.51 -1.47 -6.01
C GLY A 140 8.86 -2.05 -4.75
N LEU A 141 8.17 -1.22 -3.97
CA LEU A 141 7.49 -1.66 -2.76
C LEU A 141 6.28 -2.57 -3.06
N ALA A 142 5.56 -2.32 -4.14
CA ALA A 142 4.54 -3.23 -4.66
C ALA A 142 5.16 -4.60 -5.02
N SER A 143 6.32 -4.61 -5.66
CA SER A 143 7.06 -5.82 -6.03
C SER A 143 7.52 -6.60 -4.81
N VAL A 144 8.08 -5.93 -3.79
CA VAL A 144 8.46 -6.55 -2.51
C VAL A 144 7.24 -7.15 -1.81
N THR A 145 6.10 -6.45 -1.84
CA THR A 145 4.84 -6.94 -1.25
C THR A 145 4.37 -8.22 -1.97
N ILE A 146 4.46 -8.27 -3.30
CA ILE A 146 4.14 -9.46 -4.09
C ILE A 146 5.09 -10.61 -3.72
N ILE A 147 6.40 -10.36 -3.64
CA ILE A 147 7.39 -11.38 -3.25
C ILE A 147 7.10 -11.91 -1.85
N TYR A 148 6.85 -11.03 -0.88
CA TYR A 148 6.48 -11.41 0.47
C TYR A 148 5.24 -12.31 0.49
N LEU A 149 4.22 -11.97 -0.31
CA LEU A 149 3.01 -12.79 -0.44
C LEU A 149 3.27 -14.14 -1.08
N ILE A 150 4.13 -14.20 -2.10
CA ILE A 150 4.56 -15.47 -2.71
C ILE A 150 5.27 -16.35 -1.68
N ILE A 151 6.21 -15.78 -0.91
CA ILE A 151 6.91 -16.49 0.16
C ILE A 151 5.93 -16.97 1.22
N MET A 152 5.00 -16.13 1.68
CA MET A 152 3.98 -16.51 2.66
C MET A 152 3.05 -17.61 2.13
N ARG A 153 2.72 -17.61 0.84
CA ARG A 153 1.91 -18.65 0.19
C ARG A 153 2.68 -19.96 0.05
N LEU A 154 3.98 -19.90 -0.19
CA LEU A 154 4.86 -21.07 -0.26
C LEU A 154 5.12 -21.65 1.14
N ALA A 155 5.34 -20.80 2.14
CA ALA A 155 5.54 -21.19 3.53
C ALA A 155 4.25 -21.74 4.19
N ASN A 156 3.08 -21.22 3.82
CA ASN A 156 1.78 -21.74 4.24
C ASN A 156 1.21 -22.79 3.29
N LYS A 157 2.00 -23.41 2.40
CA LYS A 157 1.53 -24.59 1.68
C LYS A 157 1.24 -25.65 2.75
N PRO A 158 -0.03 -26.07 2.96
CA PRO A 158 -0.31 -27.11 3.93
C PRO A 158 0.53 -28.33 3.56
N LEU A 159 1.18 -28.92 4.55
CA LEU A 159 1.91 -30.18 4.41
C LEU A 159 1.03 -31.11 3.57
N THR A 160 1.54 -31.52 2.40
CA THR A 160 0.76 -32.39 1.51
C THR A 160 0.41 -33.64 2.32
N PRO A 161 -0.83 -34.16 2.28
CA PRO A 161 -1.25 -35.30 3.13
C PRO A 161 -0.30 -36.50 3.04
N GLU A 162 0.43 -36.63 1.92
CA GLU A 162 1.51 -37.60 1.70
C GLU A 162 2.70 -37.47 2.68
N GLN A 163 3.09 -36.26 3.08
CA GLN A 163 4.19 -36.00 4.03
C GLN A 163 3.75 -36.09 5.51
N ALA A 164 2.44 -35.96 5.78
CA ALA A 164 1.88 -36.15 7.12
C ALA A 164 1.78 -37.64 7.49
N ASP A 165 1.59 -38.52 6.51
CA ASP A 165 1.54 -39.97 6.69
C ASP A 165 2.93 -40.59 6.89
N GLU A 166 3.96 -40.12 6.16
CA GLU A 166 5.35 -40.57 6.40
C GLU A 166 5.85 -40.23 7.80
N MET A 167 5.39 -39.11 8.39
CA MET A 167 5.79 -38.70 9.74
C MET A 167 5.05 -39.49 10.84
N ARG A 168 3.90 -40.11 10.53
CA ARG A 168 3.19 -41.03 11.44
C ARG A 168 3.76 -42.46 11.39
N LEU A 169 4.31 -42.88 10.25
CA LEU A 169 4.92 -44.20 10.08
C LEU A 169 6.33 -44.34 10.70
N ARG A 170 6.93 -43.23 11.15
CA ARG A 170 8.24 -43.21 11.84
C ARG A 170 8.16 -43.01 13.37
N LYS A 171 6.97 -42.95 13.95
CA LYS A 171 6.74 -42.94 15.40
C LYS A 171 6.18 -44.28 15.85
#